data_AF-A0A8D8SNN8-F1
#
_entry.id   AF-A0A8D8SNN8-F1
#
_cell.length_a   1.000
_cell.length_b   1.000
_cell.length_c   1.000
_cell.angle_alpha   90.00
_cell.angle_beta   90.00
_cell.angle_gamma   90.00
#
_symmetry.space_group_name_H-M   'P 1'
#
loop_
_entity.id
_entity.type
_entity.pdbx_description
1 polymer ?
#
loop_
_entity_poly.entity_id
_entity_poly.type
_entity_poly.pdbx_seq_one_letter_code
_entity_poly.pdbx_strand_id
1 'polypeptide(L)'
;MLSCRSQIINSLRFNSATSSNHLHSLLSTQSANHLLTQFRFKSITNPAASVSMSSAVLPVEEFPKWGLLPKKETGVLNLLSKYPEYDGRGVVIAIFDSGVDPGAPGLQVTSDGKPKIIERYDCGGGGDVDTSTIVKVDDTDHITGLSGRKLKIPSSWKNPTGDYHIGLKNAYDLYPKTVQERISKERKEKLWNPLHKKAQADAQMNLQSFLQKHSDTKANNLSRELKLQKEDLESMVESLNSVDKKFNCHDLGPAYDDVCGQTRSQKCSEMSETRFATKKN
;
A
#
# COMPACT_ATOMS: atom_id res chain seq x y z
N MET A 1 17.12 4.90 -20.40
CA MET A 1 16.97 3.96 -19.27
C MET A 1 16.00 2.82 -19.61
N LEU A 2 16.29 2.00 -20.64
CA LEU A 2 15.42 0.90 -21.07
C LEU A 2 16.06 -0.51 -20.95
N SER A 3 17.27 -0.63 -20.42
CA SER A 3 18.02 -1.90 -20.56
C SER A 3 17.87 -2.90 -19.39
N CYS A 4 17.39 -2.50 -18.21
CA CYS A 4 17.32 -3.41 -17.06
C CYS A 4 15.95 -4.04 -16.79
N ARG A 5 14.86 -3.57 -17.42
CA ARG A 5 13.50 -4.07 -17.15
C ARG A 5 13.20 -5.42 -17.84
N SER A 6 13.80 -5.70 -18.99
CA SER A 6 13.47 -6.90 -19.78
C SER A 6 14.21 -8.18 -19.39
N GLN A 7 15.30 -8.09 -18.60
CA GLN A 7 16.13 -9.27 -18.32
C GLN A 7 15.67 -10.11 -17.12
N ILE A 8 14.81 -9.56 -16.24
CA ILE A 8 14.45 -10.23 -14.97
C ILE A 8 13.23 -11.15 -15.13
N ILE A 9 12.34 -10.90 -16.10
CA ILE A 9 11.12 -11.71 -16.28
C ILE A 9 11.43 -13.14 -16.75
N ASN A 10 12.57 -13.37 -17.41
CA ASN A 10 12.94 -14.69 -17.92
C ASN A 10 13.61 -15.62 -16.89
N SER A 11 14.09 -15.12 -15.74
CA SER A 11 14.79 -15.96 -14.74
C SER A 11 13.86 -16.66 -13.75
N LEU A 12 12.59 -16.24 -13.65
CA LEU A 12 11.62 -16.81 -12.70
C LEU A 12 10.95 -18.11 -13.17
N ARG A 13 11.32 -18.65 -14.35
CA ARG A 13 10.74 -19.90 -14.89
C ARG A 13 11.51 -21.17 -14.54
N PHE A 14 12.71 -21.06 -13.96
CA PHE A 14 13.53 -22.21 -13.60
C PHE A 14 13.94 -22.11 -12.13
N ASN A 15 13.19 -22.78 -11.25
CA ASN A 15 13.68 -23.47 -10.04
C ASN A 15 12.56 -23.58 -8.99
N SER A 16 11.74 -24.63 -9.10
CA SER A 16 11.03 -25.19 -7.94
C SER A 16 10.80 -26.69 -8.14
N ALA A 17 11.87 -27.46 -7.93
CA ALA A 17 11.79 -28.90 -7.68
C ALA A 17 12.83 -29.27 -6.62
N THR A 18 12.43 -30.16 -5.70
CA THR A 18 13.19 -30.81 -4.59
C THR A 18 13.26 -30.02 -3.26
N SER A 19 12.57 -30.47 -2.19
CA SER A 19 12.98 -31.44 -1.12
C SER A 19 13.57 -30.69 0.09
N SER A 20 13.35 -30.94 1.39
CA SER A 20 12.93 -32.11 2.17
C SER A 20 12.47 -31.70 3.60
N ASN A 21 11.87 -32.66 4.31
CA ASN A 21 11.47 -32.67 5.73
C ASN A 21 12.63 -32.88 6.74
N HIS A 22 12.43 -32.44 8.00
CA HIS A 22 12.87 -33.02 9.30
C HIS A 22 12.82 -31.90 10.39
N LEU A 23 12.49 -32.02 11.68
CA LEU A 23 12.22 -33.11 12.65
C LEU A 23 11.42 -32.54 13.85
N HIS A 24 10.63 -33.39 14.51
CA HIS A 24 9.97 -33.23 15.81
C HIS A 24 10.93 -33.50 16.99
N SER A 25 10.59 -33.01 18.21
CA SER A 25 10.56 -33.75 19.50
C SER A 25 11.08 -33.00 20.75
N LEU A 26 10.54 -33.41 21.92
CA LEU A 26 10.84 -33.11 23.34
C LEU A 26 9.97 -32.00 23.98
N LEU A 27 9.24 -32.17 25.10
CA LEU A 27 9.09 -33.23 26.11
C LEU A 27 7.77 -32.99 26.89
N SER A 28 7.24 -34.05 27.51
CA SER A 28 5.95 -34.09 28.20
C SER A 28 6.03 -33.87 29.73
N THR A 29 4.90 -33.43 30.29
CA THR A 29 4.30 -33.74 31.60
C THR A 29 5.03 -33.41 32.91
N GLN A 30 4.41 -32.55 33.74
CA GLN A 30 3.78 -32.95 35.01
C GLN A 30 2.84 -31.87 35.57
N SER A 31 1.85 -32.33 36.31
CA SER A 31 0.62 -31.69 36.78
C SER A 31 0.77 -31.04 38.16
N ALA A 32 0.08 -29.92 38.42
CA ALA A 32 -0.71 -29.72 39.65
C ALA A 32 -1.53 -28.41 39.61
N ASN A 33 -2.82 -28.55 39.96
CA ASN A 33 -3.81 -27.50 40.13
C ASN A 33 -3.43 -26.50 41.23
N HIS A 34 -3.86 -25.23 41.13
CA HIS A 34 -4.90 -24.61 41.97
C HIS A 34 -4.93 -23.08 41.80
N LEU A 35 -6.12 -22.50 42.03
CA LEU A 35 -6.46 -21.09 42.30
C LEU A 35 -6.64 -20.11 41.13
N LEU A 36 -7.85 -20.17 40.58
CA LEU A 36 -8.58 -19.04 40.02
C LEU A 36 -8.84 -17.97 41.09
N THR A 37 -8.27 -16.77 40.90
CA THR A 37 -8.73 -15.56 41.60
C THR A 37 -8.91 -14.46 40.58
N GLN A 38 -10.17 -14.03 40.42
CA GLN A 38 -10.55 -12.91 39.56
C GLN A 38 -10.03 -11.58 40.13
N PHE A 39 -9.14 -10.92 39.40
CA PHE A 39 -8.80 -9.52 39.65
C PHE A 39 -9.81 -8.61 38.96
N ARG A 40 -10.84 -8.24 39.73
CA ARG A 40 -11.79 -7.16 39.43
C ARG A 40 -11.11 -5.83 39.79
N PHE A 41 -10.71 -5.04 38.78
CA PHE A 41 -10.20 -3.69 38.99
C PHE A 41 -11.31 -2.80 39.57
N LYS A 42 -11.22 -2.48 40.85
CA LYS A 42 -12.04 -1.45 41.52
C LYS A 42 -11.49 -0.07 41.13
N SER A 43 -12.30 0.67 40.40
CA SER A 43 -12.15 2.12 40.20
C SER A 43 -12.21 2.81 41.56
N ILE A 44 -11.14 3.52 41.93
CA ILE A 44 -11.08 4.37 43.12
C ILE A 44 -11.72 5.71 42.76
N THR A 45 -12.86 6.01 43.37
CA THR A 45 -13.52 7.31 43.33
C THR A 45 -13.05 8.16 44.51
N ASN A 46 -12.45 9.32 44.24
CA ASN A 46 -12.28 10.39 45.23
C ASN A 46 -13.44 11.40 45.12
N PRO A 47 -13.97 11.95 46.23
CA PRO A 47 -15.11 12.86 46.19
C PRO A 47 -14.73 14.33 46.05
N ALA A 48 -15.60 15.05 45.33
CA ALA A 48 -15.97 16.46 45.43
C ALA A 48 -14.93 17.57 45.19
N ALA A 49 -14.94 18.10 43.96
CA ALA A 49 -15.00 19.55 43.72
C ALA A 49 -15.75 19.79 42.40
N SER A 50 -17.03 20.16 42.48
CA SER A 50 -17.86 20.53 41.33
C SER A 50 -17.52 21.96 40.90
N VAL A 51 -16.54 22.11 40.00
CA VAL A 51 -16.36 23.33 39.21
C VAL A 51 -17.07 23.11 37.88
N SER A 52 -18.25 23.71 37.74
CA SER A 52 -18.97 23.79 36.48
C SER A 52 -18.23 24.72 35.52
N MET A 53 -17.25 24.20 34.80
CA MET A 53 -16.70 24.86 33.63
C MET A 53 -17.70 24.70 32.48
N SER A 54 -18.67 25.61 32.44
CA SER A 54 -19.36 25.95 31.19
C SER A 54 -18.33 26.59 30.27
N SER A 55 -17.55 25.75 29.57
CA SER A 55 -16.87 26.21 28.36
C SER A 55 -17.97 26.45 27.35
N ALA A 56 -18.47 27.69 27.30
CA ALA A 56 -19.30 28.15 26.22
C ALA A 56 -18.44 28.03 24.97
N VAL A 57 -18.62 26.93 24.23
CA VAL A 57 -18.20 26.82 22.85
C VAL A 57 -18.97 27.91 22.14
N LEU A 58 -18.33 29.07 21.91
CA LEU A 58 -18.87 30.08 21.03
C LEU A 58 -19.21 29.36 19.72
N PRO A 59 -20.42 29.56 19.15
CA PRO A 59 -20.72 29.01 17.84
C PRO A 59 -19.61 29.49 16.92
N VAL A 60 -18.83 28.55 16.38
CA VAL A 60 -17.89 28.86 15.30
C VAL A 60 -18.77 29.39 14.18
N GLU A 61 -18.70 30.69 13.90
CA GLU A 61 -19.41 31.28 12.77
C GLU A 61 -19.07 30.45 11.53
N GLU A 62 -20.10 29.94 10.87
CA GLU A 62 -19.91 29.09 9.71
C GLU A 62 -19.11 29.88 8.66
N PHE A 63 -18.00 29.30 8.20
CA PHE A 63 -17.12 29.94 7.24
C PHE A 63 -17.93 30.48 6.03
N PRO A 64 -17.73 31.74 5.61
CA PRO A 64 -18.53 32.36 4.56
C PRO A 64 -18.21 31.79 3.18
N LYS A 65 -18.77 30.62 2.88
CA LYS A 65 -18.62 29.90 1.59
C LYS A 65 -19.05 30.74 0.39
N TRP A 66 -19.98 31.68 0.60
CA TRP A 66 -20.48 32.59 -0.43
C TRP A 66 -19.40 33.52 -1.00
N GLY A 67 -18.33 33.80 -0.24
CA GLY A 67 -17.20 34.64 -0.64
C GLY A 67 -16.07 33.91 -1.37
N LEU A 68 -16.15 32.58 -1.52
CA LEU A 68 -15.12 31.79 -2.21
C LEU A 68 -15.10 32.00 -3.72
N LEU A 69 -16.23 32.39 -4.29
CA LEU A 69 -16.39 32.65 -5.71
C LEU A 69 -16.84 34.11 -5.88
N PRO A 70 -16.25 34.87 -6.83
CA PRO A 70 -16.56 36.28 -7.04
C PRO A 70 -17.92 36.48 -7.75
N LYS A 71 -19.00 35.94 -7.19
CA LYS A 71 -20.35 35.94 -7.80
C LYS A 71 -20.96 37.35 -7.88
N LYS A 72 -20.56 38.23 -6.96
CA LYS A 72 -21.03 39.63 -6.92
C LYS A 72 -20.29 40.47 -7.95
N GLU A 73 -18.97 40.34 -8.02
CA GLU A 73 -18.07 41.07 -8.91
C GLU A 73 -18.28 40.67 -10.37
N THR A 74 -18.54 39.38 -10.62
CA THR A 74 -18.89 38.87 -11.96
C THR A 74 -20.31 39.25 -12.40
N GLY A 75 -21.13 39.83 -11.53
CA GLY A 75 -22.52 40.20 -11.84
C GLY A 75 -23.48 39.02 -12.00
N VAL A 76 -23.05 37.78 -11.73
CA VAL A 76 -23.87 36.57 -11.85
C VAL A 76 -25.13 36.66 -10.99
N LEU A 77 -25.03 37.24 -9.79
CA LEU A 77 -26.20 37.44 -8.92
C LEU A 77 -27.26 38.35 -9.59
N ASN A 78 -26.84 39.42 -10.26
CA ASN A 78 -27.76 40.34 -10.95
C ASN A 78 -28.43 39.67 -12.16
N LEU A 79 -27.70 38.80 -12.86
CA LEU A 79 -28.25 38.02 -13.98
C LEU A 79 -29.34 37.07 -13.49
N LEU A 80 -29.07 36.30 -12.43
CA LEU A 80 -30.01 35.35 -11.85
C LEU A 80 -31.23 36.05 -11.21
N SER A 81 -31.07 37.25 -10.63
CA SER A 81 -32.22 38.02 -10.14
C SER A 81 -33.16 38.46 -11.26
N LYS A 82 -32.65 38.75 -12.47
CA LYS A 82 -33.46 39.14 -13.63
C LYS A 82 -34.03 37.94 -14.39
N TYR A 83 -33.25 36.85 -14.47
CA TYR A 83 -33.59 35.63 -15.17
C TYR A 83 -33.33 34.42 -14.26
N PRO A 84 -34.25 34.08 -13.34
CA PRO A 84 -34.05 33.02 -12.35
C PRO A 84 -33.76 31.64 -12.94
N GLU A 85 -34.23 31.40 -14.17
CA GLU A 85 -34.09 30.14 -14.89
C GLU A 85 -32.75 30.01 -15.63
N TYR A 86 -31.91 31.06 -15.65
CA TYR A 86 -30.64 31.08 -16.39
C TYR A 86 -29.46 30.63 -15.51
N ASP A 87 -29.66 29.53 -14.78
CA ASP A 87 -28.70 28.95 -13.84
C ASP A 87 -27.84 27.83 -14.46
N GLY A 88 -27.98 27.61 -15.77
CA GLY A 88 -27.26 26.57 -16.53
C GLY A 88 -28.01 25.23 -16.62
N ARG A 89 -29.26 25.13 -16.13
CA ARG A 89 -30.09 23.94 -16.33
C ARG A 89 -30.21 23.58 -17.81
N GLY A 90 -30.13 22.27 -18.11
CA GLY A 90 -30.18 21.76 -19.48
C GLY A 90 -28.89 21.93 -20.30
N VAL A 91 -27.83 22.49 -19.71
CA VAL A 91 -26.51 22.61 -20.37
C VAL A 91 -25.54 21.57 -19.83
N VAL A 92 -24.82 20.90 -20.73
CA VAL A 92 -23.73 19.98 -20.40
C VAL A 92 -22.40 20.63 -20.76
N ILE A 93 -21.44 20.58 -19.84
CA ILE A 93 -20.10 21.16 -20.01
C ILE A 93 -19.09 20.02 -19.92
N ALA A 94 -18.19 19.94 -20.90
CA ALA A 94 -17.01 19.08 -20.83
C ALA A 94 -15.82 19.88 -20.29
N ILE A 95 -15.15 19.34 -19.26
CA ILE A 95 -13.99 19.98 -18.62
C ILE A 95 -12.77 19.13 -18.90
N PHE A 96 -11.76 19.73 -19.54
CA PHE A 96 -10.47 19.11 -19.82
C PHE A 96 -9.44 19.68 -18.85
N ASP A 97 -9.20 18.95 -17.76
CA ASP A 97 -8.28 19.33 -16.69
C ASP A 97 -7.61 18.05 -16.15
N SER A 98 -6.77 18.20 -15.13
CA SER A 98 -6.12 17.15 -14.35
C SER A 98 -7.06 16.25 -13.55
N GLY A 99 -8.34 16.61 -13.44
CA GLY A 99 -9.38 15.79 -12.80
C GLY A 99 -10.31 16.60 -11.90
N VAL A 100 -11.31 15.91 -11.35
CA VAL A 100 -12.31 16.52 -10.46
C VAL A 100 -12.73 15.52 -9.37
N ASP A 101 -12.92 16.04 -8.15
CA ASP A 101 -13.47 15.27 -7.03
C ASP A 101 -15.01 15.35 -7.00
N PRO A 102 -15.73 14.26 -7.35
CA PRO A 102 -17.17 14.21 -7.28
C PRO A 102 -17.70 14.22 -5.85
N GLY A 103 -16.86 13.97 -4.84
CA GLY A 103 -17.19 14.07 -3.42
C GLY A 103 -17.34 15.51 -2.91
N ALA A 104 -16.88 16.51 -3.68
CA ALA A 104 -16.94 17.91 -3.28
C ALA A 104 -18.40 18.38 -3.13
N PRO A 105 -18.79 19.05 -2.02
CA PRO A 105 -20.19 19.45 -1.76
C PRO A 105 -20.83 20.29 -2.88
N GLY A 106 -20.06 21.14 -3.57
CA GLY A 106 -20.55 21.97 -4.68
C GLY A 106 -20.71 21.26 -6.03
N LEU A 107 -20.35 19.97 -6.09
CA LEU A 107 -20.37 19.12 -7.29
C LEU A 107 -21.29 17.90 -7.16
N GLN A 108 -22.05 17.80 -6.07
CA GLN A 108 -22.99 16.69 -5.85
C GLN A 108 -24.21 16.80 -6.75
N VAL A 109 -24.95 17.90 -6.61
CA VAL A 109 -26.26 18.08 -7.24
C VAL A 109 -26.34 19.40 -8.00
N THR A 110 -27.12 19.39 -9.07
CA THR A 110 -27.55 20.57 -9.83
C THR A 110 -28.69 21.29 -9.12
N SER A 111 -29.10 22.46 -9.64
CA SER A 111 -30.25 23.21 -9.13
C SER A 111 -31.59 22.47 -9.29
N ASP A 112 -31.68 21.54 -10.24
CA ASP A 112 -32.84 20.65 -10.45
C ASP A 112 -32.70 19.28 -9.73
N GLY A 113 -31.75 19.16 -8.80
CA GLY A 113 -31.61 18.00 -7.91
C GLY A 113 -31.01 16.75 -8.55
N LYS A 114 -30.44 16.86 -9.76
CA LYS A 114 -29.79 15.74 -10.47
C LYS A 114 -28.30 15.68 -10.14
N PRO A 115 -27.64 14.51 -10.32
CA PRO A 115 -26.18 14.42 -10.22
C PRO A 115 -25.50 15.41 -11.17
N LYS A 116 -24.56 16.21 -10.65
CA LYS A 116 -23.92 17.27 -11.44
C LYS A 116 -22.78 16.76 -12.33
N ILE A 117 -22.13 15.66 -11.96
CA ILE A 117 -21.13 14.98 -12.79
C ILE A 117 -21.81 13.78 -13.44
N ILE A 118 -21.87 13.79 -14.76
CA ILE A 118 -22.47 12.71 -15.56
C ILE A 118 -21.43 11.62 -15.77
N GLU A 119 -20.26 12.00 -16.26
CA GLU A 119 -19.15 11.10 -16.59
C GLU A 119 -17.81 11.73 -16.21
N ARG A 120 -16.80 10.88 -15.98
CA ARG A 120 -15.43 11.28 -15.69
C ARG A 120 -14.48 10.27 -16.32
N TYR A 121 -13.60 10.76 -17.17
CA TYR A 121 -12.64 9.95 -17.89
C TYR A 121 -11.21 10.35 -17.54
N ASP A 122 -10.33 9.36 -17.38
CA ASP A 122 -8.89 9.57 -17.41
C ASP A 122 -8.41 9.30 -18.83
N CYS A 123 -7.96 10.36 -19.52
CA CYS A 123 -7.42 10.27 -20.88
C CYS A 123 -5.87 10.22 -20.89
N GLY A 124 -5.22 10.17 -19.72
CA GLY A 124 -3.76 10.09 -19.60
C GLY A 124 -3.20 8.67 -19.71
N GLY A 125 -4.06 7.65 -19.60
CA GLY A 125 -3.67 6.23 -19.64
C GLY A 125 -2.94 5.74 -18.38
N GLY A 126 -2.77 6.60 -17.37
CA GLY A 126 -2.15 6.24 -16.10
C GLY A 126 -2.92 5.15 -15.36
N GLY A 127 -4.25 5.17 -15.48
CA GLY A 127 -5.15 4.16 -14.93
C GLY A 127 -5.28 2.86 -15.76
N ASP A 128 -4.65 2.74 -16.93
CA ASP A 128 -4.88 1.58 -17.80
C ASP A 128 -4.30 0.29 -17.21
N VAL A 129 -5.08 -0.80 -17.30
CA VAL A 129 -4.71 -2.14 -16.84
C VAL A 129 -5.00 -3.14 -17.96
N ASP A 130 -3.98 -3.91 -18.36
CA ASP A 130 -4.19 -5.04 -19.28
C ASP A 130 -4.94 -6.16 -18.57
N THR A 131 -6.15 -6.43 -19.05
CA THR A 131 -7.09 -7.43 -18.52
C THR A 131 -7.41 -8.50 -19.57
N SER A 132 -6.51 -8.71 -20.54
CA SER A 132 -6.66 -9.69 -21.61
C SER A 132 -6.66 -11.15 -21.13
N THR A 133 -6.14 -11.42 -19.93
CA THR A 133 -6.09 -12.78 -19.38
C THR A 133 -7.42 -13.15 -18.74
N ILE A 134 -7.99 -14.27 -19.18
CA ILE A 134 -9.28 -14.77 -18.70
C ILE A 134 -9.04 -16.00 -17.80
N VAL A 135 -9.68 -16.02 -16.65
CA VAL A 135 -9.65 -17.12 -15.67
C VAL A 135 -11.06 -17.47 -15.21
N LYS A 136 -11.22 -18.70 -14.76
CA LYS A 136 -12.44 -19.19 -14.11
C LYS A 136 -12.21 -19.34 -12.62
N VAL A 137 -13.30 -19.33 -11.87
CA VAL A 137 -13.29 -19.55 -10.43
C VAL A 137 -13.04 -21.03 -10.16
N ASP A 138 -12.13 -21.33 -9.24
CA ASP A 138 -11.85 -22.69 -8.77
C ASP A 138 -13.02 -23.22 -7.92
N ASP A 139 -13.05 -24.53 -7.65
CA ASP A 139 -14.08 -25.21 -6.81
C ASP A 139 -14.21 -24.67 -5.38
N THR A 140 -13.32 -23.76 -4.96
CA THR A 140 -13.28 -23.15 -3.63
C THR A 140 -13.65 -21.66 -3.61
N ASP A 141 -14.24 -21.11 -4.69
CA ASP A 141 -14.58 -19.69 -4.84
C ASP A 141 -13.37 -18.73 -4.88
N HIS A 142 -12.24 -19.21 -5.40
CA HIS A 142 -11.01 -18.42 -5.54
C HIS A 142 -10.59 -18.31 -7.00
N ILE A 143 -9.89 -17.22 -7.36
CA ILE A 143 -9.11 -17.11 -8.59
C ILE A 143 -7.67 -16.80 -8.24
N THR A 144 -6.74 -17.33 -9.03
CA THR A 144 -5.32 -17.00 -8.89
C THR A 144 -4.99 -15.78 -9.75
N GLY A 145 -4.62 -14.68 -9.12
CA GLY A 145 -4.24 -13.44 -9.81
C GLY A 145 -2.88 -13.57 -10.52
N LEU A 146 -2.54 -12.58 -11.36
CA LEU A 146 -1.27 -12.56 -12.10
C LEU A 146 -0.05 -12.47 -11.18
N SER A 147 -0.22 -11.95 -9.97
CA SER A 147 0.81 -12.00 -8.92
C SER A 147 1.05 -13.39 -8.33
N GLY A 148 0.20 -14.38 -8.64
CA GLY A 148 0.19 -15.71 -8.03
C GLY A 148 -0.61 -15.79 -6.71
N ARG A 149 -1.20 -14.68 -6.24
CA ARG A 149 -2.06 -14.68 -5.04
C ARG A 149 -3.42 -15.28 -5.32
N LYS A 150 -3.97 -16.00 -4.34
CA LYS A 150 -5.37 -16.48 -4.37
C LYS A 150 -6.31 -15.38 -3.88
N LEU A 151 -7.23 -14.97 -4.73
CA LEU A 151 -8.22 -13.93 -4.48
C LEU A 151 -9.58 -14.61 -4.29
N LYS A 152 -10.27 -14.29 -3.21
CA LYS A 152 -11.61 -14.80 -2.93
C LYS A 152 -12.64 -13.92 -3.59
N ILE A 153 -13.54 -14.49 -4.39
CA ILE A 153 -14.61 -13.73 -5.01
C ILE A 153 -15.75 -13.52 -4.01
N PRO A 154 -16.21 -12.27 -3.77
CA PRO A 154 -17.38 -12.03 -2.95
C PRO A 154 -18.62 -12.69 -3.55
N SER A 155 -19.42 -13.36 -2.72
CA SER A 155 -20.68 -14.00 -3.16
C SER A 155 -21.73 -12.99 -3.66
N SER A 156 -21.54 -11.70 -3.40
CA SER A 156 -22.38 -10.62 -3.94
C SER A 156 -22.18 -10.40 -5.43
N TRP A 157 -21.06 -10.84 -6.00
CA TRP A 157 -20.74 -10.65 -7.41
C TRP A 157 -21.47 -11.67 -8.27
N LYS A 158 -22.31 -11.18 -9.19
CA LYS A 158 -23.07 -12.02 -10.12
C LYS A 158 -22.47 -11.89 -11.52
N ASN A 159 -21.68 -12.88 -11.90
CA ASN A 159 -21.11 -12.97 -13.25
C ASN A 159 -21.81 -14.08 -14.05
N PRO A 160 -22.72 -13.75 -14.99
CA PRO A 160 -23.47 -14.76 -15.75
C PRO A 160 -22.60 -15.59 -16.70
N THR A 161 -21.44 -15.07 -17.14
CA THR A 161 -20.55 -15.79 -18.06
C THR A 161 -19.64 -16.77 -17.34
N GLY A 162 -19.37 -16.54 -16.05
CA GLY A 162 -18.42 -17.31 -15.26
C GLY A 162 -16.95 -17.03 -15.60
N ASP A 163 -16.68 -16.19 -16.60
CA ASP A 163 -15.35 -15.80 -17.04
C ASP A 163 -14.95 -14.48 -16.38
N TYR A 164 -13.80 -14.47 -15.72
CA TYR A 164 -13.23 -13.29 -15.09
C TYR A 164 -11.97 -12.84 -15.81
N HIS A 165 -11.84 -11.54 -16.00
CA HIS A 165 -10.66 -10.92 -16.55
C HIS A 165 -9.74 -10.48 -15.41
N ILE A 166 -8.46 -10.81 -15.51
CA ILE A 166 -7.48 -10.43 -14.48
C ILE A 166 -6.41 -9.52 -15.05
N GLY A 167 -5.98 -8.57 -14.22
CA GLY A 167 -4.91 -7.62 -14.53
C GLY A 167 -3.98 -7.41 -13.35
N LEU A 168 -2.83 -6.79 -13.61
CA LEU A 168 -1.85 -6.43 -12.60
C LEU A 168 -1.44 -4.97 -12.79
N LYS A 169 -1.49 -4.18 -11.72
CA LYS A 169 -1.08 -2.78 -11.74
C LYS A 169 -0.11 -2.47 -10.61
N ASN A 170 0.96 -1.76 -10.94
CA ASN A 170 1.88 -1.24 -9.93
C ASN A 170 1.26 -0.02 -9.25
N ALA A 171 1.26 0.00 -7.92
CA ALA A 171 0.74 1.12 -7.14
C ALA A 171 1.51 2.42 -7.40
N TYR A 172 2.82 2.36 -7.64
CA TYR A 172 3.64 3.53 -7.91
C TYR A 172 3.26 4.21 -9.22
N ASP A 173 2.69 3.49 -10.19
CA ASP A 173 2.19 4.11 -11.44
C ASP A 173 0.93 4.95 -11.18
N LEU A 174 0.18 4.66 -10.12
CA LEU A 174 -1.04 5.40 -9.75
C LEU A 174 -0.76 6.60 -8.84
N TYR A 175 0.38 6.59 -8.14
CA TYR A 175 0.68 7.59 -7.13
C TYR A 175 1.45 8.78 -7.71
N PRO A 176 1.17 10.01 -7.25
CA PRO A 176 2.07 11.13 -7.51
C PRO A 176 3.40 10.91 -6.79
N LYS A 177 4.48 11.51 -7.30
CA LYS A 177 5.86 11.35 -6.78
C LYS A 177 5.99 11.53 -5.27
N THR A 178 5.29 12.51 -4.70
CA THR A 178 5.31 12.79 -3.27
C THR A 178 4.77 11.63 -2.42
N VAL A 179 3.74 10.94 -2.91
CA VAL A 179 3.17 9.76 -2.26
C VAL A 179 4.09 8.55 -2.45
N GLN A 180 4.68 8.39 -3.63
CA GLN A 180 5.67 7.33 -3.89
C GLN A 180 6.87 7.43 -2.93
N GLU A 181 7.42 8.63 -2.75
CA GLU A 181 8.56 8.87 -1.84
C GLU A 181 8.21 8.54 -0.39
N ARG A 182 7.03 8.97 0.06
CA ARG A 182 6.54 8.68 1.42
C ARG A 182 6.38 7.17 1.65
N ILE A 183 5.76 6.46 0.70
CA ILE A 183 5.54 5.01 0.81
C ILE A 183 6.87 4.26 0.73
N SER A 184 7.77 4.64 -0.18
CA SER A 184 9.10 4.03 -0.31
C SER A 184 9.91 4.20 0.99
N LYS A 185 9.85 5.40 1.61
CA LYS A 185 10.50 5.66 2.89
C LYS A 185 9.92 4.79 4.01
N GLU A 186 8.60 4.73 4.12
CA GLU A 186 7.93 3.89 5.12
C GLU A 186 8.28 2.41 4.96
N ARG A 187 8.34 1.91 3.73
CA ARG A 187 8.77 0.53 3.42
C ARG A 187 10.23 0.30 3.76
N LYS A 188 11.13 1.25 3.44
CA LYS A 188 12.55 1.17 3.83
C LYS A 188 12.67 1.08 5.35
N GLU A 189 11.91 1.88 6.09
CA GLU A 189 11.97 1.91 7.55
C GLU A 189 11.40 0.65 8.21
N LYS A 190 10.26 0.14 7.73
CA LYS A 190 9.56 -0.98 8.37
C LYS A 190 10.06 -2.36 7.93
N LEU A 191 10.37 -2.53 6.65
CA LEU A 191 10.67 -3.84 6.07
C LEU A 191 12.17 -4.05 5.84
N TRP A 192 12.86 -3.03 5.30
CA TRP A 192 14.26 -3.15 4.90
C TRP A 192 15.24 -2.94 6.05
N ASN A 193 15.16 -1.78 6.71
CA ASN A 193 16.11 -1.35 7.73
C ASN A 193 16.31 -2.36 8.88
N PRO A 194 15.27 -3.01 9.45
CA PRO A 194 15.45 -3.92 10.57
C PRO A 194 16.29 -5.15 10.21
N LEU A 195 16.04 -5.73 9.03
CA LEU A 195 16.75 -6.91 8.54
C LEU A 195 18.13 -6.54 8.00
N HIS A 196 18.21 -5.47 7.21
CA HIS A 196 19.44 -5.05 6.56
C HIS A 196 20.48 -4.55 7.57
N LYS A 197 20.09 -3.71 8.54
CA LYS A 197 21.04 -3.22 9.57
C LYS A 197 21.57 -4.36 10.43
N LYS A 198 20.74 -5.38 10.71
CA LYS A 198 21.19 -6.58 11.43
C LYS A 198 22.24 -7.34 10.61
N ALA A 199 21.94 -7.65 9.34
CA ALA A 199 22.88 -8.34 8.46
C ALA A 199 24.20 -7.56 8.26
N GLN A 200 24.11 -6.24 8.15
CA GLN A 200 25.27 -5.35 8.05
C GLN A 200 26.12 -5.37 9.32
N ALA A 201 25.49 -5.32 10.51
CA ALA A 201 26.19 -5.44 11.78
C ALA A 201 26.88 -6.81 11.93
N ASP A 202 26.20 -7.90 11.57
CA ASP A 202 26.74 -9.26 11.63
C ASP A 202 27.96 -9.41 10.68
N ALA A 203 27.88 -8.90 9.45
CA ALA A 203 28.99 -8.92 8.50
C ALA A 203 30.19 -8.09 9.00
N GLN A 204 29.93 -6.90 9.57
CA GLN A 204 30.97 -6.05 10.15
C GLN A 204 31.64 -6.74 11.35
N MET A 205 30.86 -7.39 12.22
CA MET A 205 31.39 -8.15 13.36
C MET A 205 32.26 -9.32 12.90
N ASN A 206 31.85 -10.04 11.85
CA ASN A 206 32.64 -11.13 11.30
C ASN A 206 34.00 -10.63 10.79
N LEU A 207 34.02 -9.53 10.03
CA LEU A 207 35.26 -8.91 9.57
C LEU A 207 36.15 -8.46 10.73
N GLN A 208 35.59 -7.79 11.73
CA GLN A 208 36.35 -7.35 12.91
C GLN A 208 36.90 -8.53 13.72
N SER A 209 36.10 -9.58 13.92
CA SER A 209 36.52 -10.79 14.62
C SER A 209 37.67 -11.51 13.88
N PHE A 210 37.65 -11.49 12.55
CA PHE A 210 38.73 -12.02 11.72
C PHE A 210 40.00 -11.18 11.87
N LEU A 211 39.88 -9.85 11.78
CA LEU A 211 41.02 -8.94 11.96
C LEU A 211 41.64 -9.06 13.35
N GLN A 212 40.82 -9.20 14.40
CA GLN A 212 41.28 -9.34 15.78
C GLN A 212 41.98 -10.69 16.02
N LYS A 213 41.46 -11.79 15.48
CA LYS A 213 42.10 -13.12 15.57
C LYS A 213 43.45 -13.17 14.83
N HIS A 214 43.63 -12.31 13.84
CA HIS A 214 44.83 -12.26 13.00
C HIS A 214 45.68 -10.99 13.23
N SER A 215 45.48 -10.25 14.33
CA SER A 215 46.20 -9.01 14.63
C SER A 215 47.71 -9.21 14.81
N ASP A 216 48.10 -10.37 15.35
CA ASP A 216 49.49 -10.67 15.73
C ASP A 216 50.31 -11.21 14.56
N THR A 217 49.64 -11.59 13.46
CA THR A 217 50.31 -12.06 12.24
C THR A 217 50.62 -10.85 11.37
N LYS A 218 51.88 -10.42 11.32
CA LYS A 218 52.33 -9.32 10.42
C LYS A 218 51.71 -9.53 9.03
N ALA A 219 51.01 -8.51 8.52
CA ALA A 219 50.14 -8.55 7.34
C ALA A 219 50.75 -9.19 6.06
N ASN A 220 52.08 -9.30 5.98
CA ASN A 220 52.79 -9.92 4.88
C ASN A 220 52.95 -11.45 4.95
N ASN A 221 52.64 -12.10 6.09
CA ASN A 221 52.78 -13.56 6.30
C ASN A 221 51.43 -14.30 6.43
N LEU A 222 50.33 -13.70 5.99
CA LEU A 222 49.04 -14.41 5.90
C LEU A 222 49.09 -15.43 4.76
N SER A 223 48.74 -16.69 5.07
CA SER A 223 48.54 -17.75 4.07
C SER A 223 47.54 -17.28 3.00
N ARG A 224 47.70 -17.76 1.76
CA ARG A 224 46.84 -17.42 0.61
C ARG A 224 45.35 -17.58 0.94
N GLU A 225 45.02 -18.64 1.68
CA GLU A 225 43.66 -18.93 2.13
C GLU A 225 43.07 -17.82 3.03
N LEU A 226 43.85 -17.35 4.00
CA LEU A 226 43.40 -16.29 4.92
C LEU A 226 43.25 -14.94 4.22
N LYS A 227 44.05 -14.67 3.17
CA LYS A 227 43.88 -13.47 2.35
C LYS A 227 42.56 -13.51 1.57
N LEU A 228 42.22 -14.65 0.99
CA LEU A 228 40.94 -14.85 0.29
C LEU A 228 39.75 -14.69 1.24
N GLN A 229 39.83 -15.26 2.44
CA GLN A 229 38.78 -15.12 3.45
C GLN A 229 38.59 -13.66 3.91
N LYS A 230 39.69 -12.91 4.04
CA LYS A 230 39.62 -11.47 4.33
C LYS A 230 38.92 -10.72 3.21
N GLU A 231 39.32 -10.96 1.97
CA GLU A 231 38.75 -10.31 0.78
C GLU A 231 37.25 -10.63 0.62
N ASP A 232 36.84 -11.86 0.90
CA ASP A 232 35.43 -12.28 0.88
C ASP A 232 34.59 -11.53 1.94
N LEU A 233 35.10 -11.41 3.17
CA LEU A 233 34.44 -10.65 4.25
C LEU A 233 34.35 -9.15 3.92
N GLU A 234 35.40 -8.57 3.36
CA GLU A 234 35.40 -7.17 2.90
C GLU A 234 34.40 -6.96 1.75
N SER A 235 34.38 -7.87 0.78
CA SER A 235 33.44 -7.87 -0.35
C SER A 235 31.98 -8.01 0.11
N MET A 236 31.71 -8.83 1.13
CA MET A 236 30.38 -8.98 1.71
C MET A 236 29.87 -7.66 2.32
N VAL A 237 30.71 -6.96 3.08
CA VAL A 237 30.37 -5.66 3.66
C VAL A 237 30.13 -4.62 2.56
N GLU A 238 30.99 -4.58 1.53
CA GLU A 238 30.83 -3.66 0.40
C GLU A 238 29.54 -3.95 -0.41
N SER A 239 29.23 -5.22 -0.62
CA SER A 239 28.02 -5.65 -1.31
C SER A 239 26.77 -5.22 -0.55
N LEU A 240 26.73 -5.42 0.78
CA LEU A 240 25.61 -4.98 1.61
C LEU A 240 25.42 -3.45 1.56
N ASN A 241 26.52 -2.69 1.65
CA ASN A 241 26.49 -1.22 1.51
C ASN A 241 25.96 -0.78 0.14
N SER A 242 26.35 -1.49 -0.92
CA SER A 242 25.93 -1.20 -2.30
C SER A 242 24.44 -1.46 -2.50
N VAL A 243 23.91 -2.52 -1.90
CA VAL A 243 22.47 -2.85 -1.99
C VAL A 243 21.63 -1.83 -1.21
N ASP A 244 22.05 -1.36 -0.03
CA ASP A 244 21.28 -0.34 0.71
C ASP A 244 21.14 0.99 -0.05
N LYS A 245 22.23 1.42 -0.70
CA LYS A 245 22.24 2.63 -1.55
C LYS A 245 21.29 2.50 -2.74
N LYS A 246 21.13 1.28 -3.26
CA LYS A 246 20.27 0.96 -4.40
C LYS A 246 18.85 0.55 -4.01
N PHE A 247 18.47 0.61 -2.73
CA PHE A 247 17.14 0.19 -2.29
C PHE A 247 16.01 0.84 -3.11
N ASN A 248 16.05 2.16 -3.31
CA ASN A 248 14.99 2.90 -4.02
C ASN A 248 14.87 2.53 -5.50
N CYS A 249 15.91 1.98 -6.15
CA CYS A 249 15.80 1.52 -7.53
C CYS A 249 15.37 0.06 -7.65
N HIS A 250 15.43 -0.70 -6.56
CA HIS A 250 15.00 -2.10 -6.50
C HIS A 250 13.62 -2.29 -5.86
N ASP A 251 13.11 -1.32 -5.09
CA ASP A 251 11.74 -1.38 -4.60
C ASP A 251 10.77 -1.12 -5.76
N LEU A 252 10.24 -2.22 -6.30
CA LEU A 252 9.17 -2.18 -7.29
C LEU A 252 7.83 -1.74 -6.69
N GLY A 253 7.74 -1.53 -5.37
CA GLY A 253 6.54 -1.07 -4.71
C GLY A 253 5.45 -2.14 -4.55
N PRO A 254 4.28 -1.75 -4.04
CA PRO A 254 3.13 -2.63 -3.99
C PRO A 254 2.56 -2.86 -5.40
N ALA A 255 2.09 -4.08 -5.64
CA ALA A 255 1.36 -4.43 -6.87
C ALA A 255 -0.04 -4.92 -6.51
N TYR A 256 -1.03 -4.42 -7.23
CA TYR A 256 -2.43 -4.78 -7.11
C TYR A 256 -2.83 -5.75 -8.21
N ASP A 257 -3.49 -6.84 -7.82
CA ASP A 257 -4.27 -7.61 -8.77
C ASP A 257 -5.62 -6.91 -8.95
N ASP A 258 -6.05 -6.80 -10.20
CA ASP A 258 -7.37 -6.35 -10.58
C ASP A 258 -8.16 -7.55 -11.11
N VAL A 259 -9.42 -7.65 -10.69
CA VAL A 259 -10.34 -8.69 -11.15
C VAL A 259 -11.60 -8.02 -11.67
N CYS A 260 -11.89 -8.24 -12.94
CA CYS A 260 -13.03 -7.70 -13.65
C CYS A 260 -13.99 -8.82 -14.08
N GLY A 261 -15.24 -8.75 -13.63
CA GLY A 261 -16.32 -9.64 -14.09
C GLY A 261 -17.30 -8.91 -15.03
N GLN A 262 -17.87 -9.63 -15.99
CA GLN A 262 -18.96 -9.11 -16.81
C GLN A 262 -20.28 -9.26 -16.06
N THR A 263 -20.92 -8.15 -15.69
CA THR A 263 -22.34 -8.20 -15.27
C THR A 263 -23.22 -7.67 -16.40
N ARG A 264 -24.53 -7.96 -16.36
CA ARG A 264 -25.51 -7.51 -17.38
C ARG A 264 -25.55 -5.98 -17.59
N SER A 265 -24.90 -5.19 -16.73
CA SER A 265 -24.90 -3.73 -16.82
C SER A 265 -23.63 -3.01 -16.33
N GLN A 266 -22.65 -3.68 -15.69
CA GLN A 266 -21.43 -3.03 -15.17
C GLN A 266 -20.19 -3.95 -15.14
N LYS A 267 -18.98 -3.37 -15.27
CA LYS A 267 -17.72 -4.01 -14.86
C LYS A 267 -17.58 -3.83 -13.35
N CYS A 268 -17.50 -4.92 -12.59
CA CYS A 268 -17.08 -4.87 -11.19
C CYS A 268 -15.57 -5.10 -11.14
N SER A 269 -14.81 -4.11 -10.69
CA SER A 269 -13.35 -4.19 -10.46
C SER A 269 -13.07 -4.11 -8.97
N GLU A 270 -12.35 -5.08 -8.40
CA GLU A 270 -11.82 -5.01 -7.05
C GLU A 270 -10.30 -4.98 -7.11
N MET A 271 -9.72 -3.92 -6.55
CA MET A 271 -8.29 -3.73 -6.44
C MET A 271 -7.89 -4.06 -5.00
N SER A 272 -7.37 -5.26 -4.77
CA SER A 272 -7.02 -5.69 -3.42
C SER A 272 -5.60 -5.24 -3.04
N GLU A 273 -5.49 -4.29 -2.10
CA GLU A 273 -4.23 -3.99 -1.41
C GLU A 273 -4.04 -4.94 -0.23
N THR A 274 -2.99 -5.77 -0.28
CA THR A 274 -2.65 -6.58 0.90
C THR A 274 -1.86 -5.71 1.89
N ARG A 275 -2.56 -5.16 2.89
CA ARG A 275 -1.92 -4.98 4.21
C ARG A 275 -1.56 -6.37 4.71
N PHE A 276 -0.27 -6.59 4.97
CA PHE A 276 0.20 -7.78 5.66
C PHE A 276 -0.67 -8.01 6.90
N ALA A 277 -1.39 -9.13 6.93
CA ALA A 277 -2.07 -9.58 8.11
C ALA A 277 -1.01 -9.93 9.16
N THR A 278 -0.71 -9.01 10.05
CA THR A 278 -0.16 -9.39 11.35
C THR A 278 -1.25 -10.17 12.08
N LYS A 279 -0.90 -11.41 12.44
CA LYS A 279 -1.68 -12.32 13.27
C LYS A 279 -2.08 -11.58 14.56
N LYS A 280 -3.33 -11.11 14.67
CA LYS A 280 -3.93 -10.76 15.95
C LYS A 280 -4.41 -12.08 16.56
N ASN A 281 -3.68 -12.54 17.58
CA ASN A 281 -4.22 -13.45 18.59
C ASN A 281 -5.31 -12.74 19.40
#